data_AF-A0ABD0SJ76-F1
#
_entry.id   AF-A0ABD0SJ76-F1
#
_cell.length_a   1.000
_cell.length_b   1.000
_cell.length_c   1.000
_cell.angle_alpha   90.00
_cell.angle_beta   90.00
_cell.angle_gamma   90.00
#
_symmetry.space_group_name_H-M   'P 1'
#
loop_
_entity.id
_entity.type
_entity.pdbx_description
1 polymer ?
#
loop_
_entity_poly.entity_id
_entity_poly.type
_entity_poly.pdbx_seq_one_letter_code
_entity_poly.pdbx_strand_id
1 'polypeptide(L)'
;MLGEIFLYAIVYLWTVKGVHGHVDGAKLVEECKIADICRHDQVPICGIDSCGEMRTFIDTCDMHEFNCDSRKDFVQKPVHECWVTCKRGRSFKKPEFGGLDCDVKQNLV
;
A
#
# COMPACT_ATOMS: atom_id res chain seq x y z
N MET A 1 -35.60 20.97 6.25
CA MET A 1 -34.32 21.01 7.00
C MET A 1 -33.54 19.70 6.91
N LEU A 2 -34.12 18.52 7.22
CA LEU A 2 -33.39 17.24 7.08
C LEU A 2 -32.96 16.87 5.64
N GLY A 3 -33.79 17.17 4.62
CA GLY A 3 -33.47 16.82 3.22
C GLY A 3 -32.26 17.59 2.65
N GLU A 4 -32.09 18.85 3.04
CA GLU A 4 -30.93 19.66 2.66
C GLU A 4 -29.65 19.11 3.31
N ILE A 5 -29.70 18.79 4.60
CA ILE A 5 -28.57 18.18 5.34
C ILE A 5 -28.15 16.87 4.67
N PHE A 6 -29.10 16.06 4.21
CA PHE A 6 -28.82 14.81 3.53
C PHE A 6 -28.14 15.01 2.16
N LEU A 7 -28.58 16.00 1.37
CA LEU A 7 -27.92 16.38 0.12
C LEU A 7 -26.48 16.86 0.34
N TYR A 8 -26.25 17.72 1.34
CA TYR A 8 -24.90 18.16 1.69
C TYR A 8 -24.00 16.98 2.12
N ALA A 9 -24.54 16.03 2.88
CA ALA A 9 -23.80 14.82 3.27
C ALA A 9 -23.42 13.96 2.05
N ILE A 10 -24.32 13.78 1.08
CA ILE A 10 -24.02 13.02 -0.15
C ILE A 10 -22.90 13.70 -0.94
N VAL A 11 -23.00 15.02 -1.17
CA VAL A 11 -21.98 15.78 -1.91
C VAL A 11 -20.63 15.73 -1.17
N TYR A 12 -20.66 15.87 0.16
CA TYR A 12 -19.46 15.74 0.98
C TYR A 12 -18.81 14.35 0.85
N LEU A 13 -19.59 13.27 0.95
CA LEU A 13 -19.05 11.92 0.81
C LEU A 13 -18.50 11.65 -0.61
N TRP A 14 -19.16 12.16 -1.64
CA TRP A 14 -18.69 12.06 -3.02
C TRP A 14 -17.35 12.78 -3.23
N THR A 15 -17.26 14.02 -2.77
CA THR A 15 -16.02 14.82 -2.87
C THR A 15 -14.88 14.16 -2.11
N VAL A 16 -15.12 13.69 -0.87
CA VAL A 16 -14.12 12.97 -0.07
C VAL A 16 -13.61 11.72 -0.80
N LYS A 17 -14.51 10.90 -1.36
CA LYS A 17 -14.11 9.69 -2.13
C LYS A 17 -13.28 10.03 -3.36
N GLY A 18 -13.69 11.05 -4.11
CA GLY A 18 -12.96 11.51 -5.29
C GLY A 18 -11.54 11.98 -4.96
N VAL A 19 -11.39 12.74 -3.86
CA VAL A 19 -10.08 13.21 -3.39
C VAL A 19 -9.18 12.05 -2.98
N HIS A 20 -9.69 11.06 -2.23
CA HIS A 20 -8.90 9.89 -1.83
C HIS A 20 -8.39 9.11 -3.05
N GLY A 21 -9.27 8.82 -4.02
CA GLY A 21 -8.86 8.11 -5.23
C GLY A 21 -7.80 8.86 -6.06
N HIS A 22 -7.88 10.20 -6.11
CA HIS A 22 -6.85 11.02 -6.75
C HIS A 22 -5.52 10.96 -6.01
N VAL A 23 -5.54 11.04 -4.68
CA VAL A 23 -4.32 10.96 -3.84
C VAL A 23 -3.66 9.58 -3.99
N ASP A 24 -4.44 8.50 -3.93
CA ASP A 24 -3.94 7.13 -4.10
C ASP A 24 -3.33 6.93 -5.49
N GLY A 25 -3.97 7.47 -6.54
CA GLY A 25 -3.45 7.45 -7.90
C GLY A 25 -2.16 8.26 -8.05
N ALA A 26 -2.09 9.45 -7.44
CA ALA A 26 -0.88 10.27 -7.47
C ALA A 26 0.29 9.58 -6.77
N LYS A 27 0.04 8.98 -5.60
CA LYS A 27 1.04 8.20 -4.86
C LYS A 27 1.55 7.02 -5.70
N LEU A 28 0.66 6.28 -6.37
CA LEU A 28 1.05 5.18 -7.25
C LEU A 28 1.97 5.64 -8.39
N VAL A 29 1.66 6.78 -9.02
CA VAL A 29 2.51 7.36 -10.07
C VAL A 29 3.88 7.74 -9.55
N GLU A 30 3.98 8.23 -8.31
CA GLU A 30 5.28 8.52 -7.69
C GLU A 30 6.08 7.24 -7.44
N GLU A 31 5.47 6.18 -6.89
CA GLU A 31 6.13 4.88 -6.69
C GLU A 31 6.73 4.34 -8.00
N CYS A 32 5.96 4.38 -9.09
CA CYS A 32 6.43 3.95 -10.42
C CYS A 32 7.59 4.81 -10.95
N LYS A 33 7.58 6.12 -10.71
CA LYS A 33 8.67 7.01 -11.12
C LYS A 33 9.95 6.75 -10.32
N ILE A 34 9.80 6.50 -9.02
CA ILE A 34 10.93 6.17 -8.15
C ILE A 34 11.54 4.85 -8.63
N ALA A 35 10.73 3.82 -8.87
CA ALA A 35 11.16 2.53 -9.39
C ALA A 35 12.00 2.67 -10.68
N ASP A 36 11.58 3.50 -11.64
CA ASP A 36 12.27 3.68 -12.94
C ASP A 36 13.66 4.33 -12.82
N ILE A 37 13.87 5.22 -11.84
CA ILE A 37 15.13 5.95 -11.65
C ILE A 37 16.03 5.37 -10.55
N CYS A 38 15.51 4.43 -9.75
CA CYS A 38 16.19 3.93 -8.56
C CYS A 38 17.41 3.08 -8.94
N ARG A 39 18.40 3.06 -8.04
CA ARG A 39 19.60 2.24 -8.18
C ARG A 39 19.61 1.16 -7.11
N HIS A 40 19.56 -0.10 -7.54
CA HIS A 40 19.65 -1.26 -6.66
C HIS A 40 20.98 -1.28 -5.89
N ASP A 41 20.88 -1.42 -4.57
CA ASP A 41 22.00 -1.58 -3.64
C ASP A 41 22.07 -2.99 -3.01
N GLN A 42 21.03 -3.81 -3.24
CA GLN A 42 20.89 -5.16 -2.70
C GLN A 42 20.94 -5.24 -1.16
N VAL A 43 20.64 -4.13 -0.47
CA VAL A 43 20.55 -4.08 0.99
C VAL A 43 19.12 -4.45 1.40
N PRO A 44 18.90 -5.61 2.05
CA PRO A 44 17.55 -6.08 2.32
C PRO A 44 16.81 -5.17 3.29
N ILE A 45 15.55 -4.89 2.96
CA ILE A 45 14.67 -4.05 3.79
C ILE A 45 13.40 -4.79 4.18
N CYS A 46 12.81 -4.36 5.28
CA CYS A 46 11.46 -4.75 5.67
C CYS A 46 10.46 -3.73 5.14
N GLY A 47 9.44 -4.18 4.42
CA GLY A 47 8.27 -3.37 4.09
C GLY A 47 7.04 -3.89 4.83
N ILE A 48 6.22 -2.97 5.33
CA ILE A 48 4.90 -3.27 5.89
C ILE A 48 3.87 -2.37 5.20
N ASP A 49 2.80 -2.98 4.69
CA ASP A 49 1.70 -2.25 4.05
C ASP A 49 0.69 -1.70 5.10
N SER A 50 -0.27 -0.90 4.65
CA SER A 50 -1.32 -0.36 5.54
C SER A 50 -2.21 -1.44 6.17
N CYS A 51 -2.20 -2.64 5.59
CA CYS A 51 -2.99 -3.79 5.98
C CYS A 51 -2.25 -4.74 6.95
N GLY A 52 -0.99 -4.44 7.29
CA GLY A 52 -0.16 -5.27 8.18
C GLY A 52 0.45 -6.50 7.49
N GLU A 53 0.43 -6.56 6.16
CA GLU A 53 1.22 -7.48 5.35
C GLU A 53 2.69 -7.07 5.46
N MET A 54 3.53 -7.99 5.92
CA MET A 54 4.97 -7.82 6.02
C MET A 54 5.66 -8.57 4.89
N ARG A 55 6.62 -7.92 4.25
CA ARG A 55 7.43 -8.53 3.21
C ARG A 55 8.86 -8.02 3.28
N THR A 56 9.82 -8.93 3.06
CA THR A 56 11.22 -8.55 2.89
C THR A 56 11.49 -8.32 1.41
N PHE A 57 12.03 -7.15 1.08
CA PHE A 57 12.49 -6.79 -0.26
C PHE A 57 14.01 -6.91 -0.35
N ILE A 58 14.53 -7.19 -1.55
CA ILE A 58 15.97 -7.32 -1.77
C ILE A 58 16.64 -5.97 -1.54
N ASP A 59 16.00 -4.89 -1.99
CA ASP A 59 16.32 -3.53 -1.62
C ASP A 59 15.09 -2.60 -1.65
N THR A 60 15.35 -1.29 -1.51
CA THR A 60 14.31 -0.26 -1.53
C THR A 60 13.69 -0.07 -2.91
N CYS A 61 14.46 -0.26 -3.98
CA CYS A 61 13.94 -0.15 -5.34
C CYS A 61 12.93 -1.27 -5.63
N ASP A 62 13.26 -2.51 -5.25
CA ASP A 62 12.34 -3.67 -5.37
C ASP A 62 11.01 -3.44 -4.63
N MET A 63 11.02 -2.68 -3.53
CA MET A 63 9.79 -2.30 -2.82
C MET A 63 8.94 -1.33 -3.65
N HIS A 64 9.55 -0.30 -4.23
CA HIS A 64 8.85 0.67 -5.08
C HIS A 64 8.33 0.02 -6.38
N GLU A 65 9.10 -0.87 -7.00
CA GLU A 65 8.66 -1.70 -8.13
C GLU A 65 7.42 -2.53 -7.77
N PHE A 66 7.46 -3.22 -6.64
CA PHE A 66 6.33 -4.04 -6.20
C PHE A 66 5.09 -3.20 -5.87
N ASN A 67 5.26 -2.03 -5.24
CA ASN A 67 4.17 -1.09 -4.99
C ASN A 67 3.52 -0.61 -6.28
N CYS A 68 4.34 -0.25 -7.28
CA CYS A 68 3.87 0.15 -8.61
C CYS A 68 3.10 -0.97 -9.32
N ASP A 69 3.71 -2.16 -9.43
CA ASP A 69 3.15 -3.28 -10.18
C ASP A 69 1.89 -3.87 -9.56
N SER A 70 1.90 -4.02 -8.22
CA SER A 70 0.82 -4.69 -7.48
C SER A 70 -0.19 -3.71 -6.87
N ARG A 71 -0.03 -2.40 -7.10
CA ARG A 71 -0.83 -1.32 -6.48
C ARG A 71 -0.89 -1.46 -4.96
N LYS A 72 0.26 -1.75 -4.36
CA LYS A 72 0.44 -1.90 -2.92
C LYS A 72 1.10 -0.66 -2.34
N ASP A 73 1.06 -0.54 -1.02
CA ASP A 73 1.55 0.61 -0.28
C ASP A 73 2.53 0.22 0.83
N PHE A 74 3.45 -0.70 0.53
CA PHE A 74 4.51 -1.08 1.45
C PHE A 74 5.38 0.13 1.78
N VAL A 75 5.61 0.34 3.08
CA VAL A 75 6.50 1.37 3.60
C VAL A 75 7.65 0.69 4.31
N GLN A 76 8.86 1.22 4.13
CA GLN A 76 10.05 0.73 4.83
C GLN A 76 9.86 0.84 6.34
N LYS A 77 10.17 -0.26 7.03
CA LYS A 77 10.21 -0.37 8.48
C LYS A 77 11.58 -0.88 8.92
N PRO A 78 11.94 -0.69 10.21
CA PRO A 78 13.13 -1.29 10.77
C PRO A 78 13.23 -2.78 10.43
N VAL A 79 14.43 -3.24 10.06
CA VAL A 79 14.67 -4.61 9.54
C VAL A 79 14.13 -5.70 10.48
N HIS A 80 14.14 -5.47 11.79
CA HIS A 80 13.68 -6.40 12.81
C HIS A 80 12.14 -6.48 12.95
N GLU A 81 11.37 -5.61 12.30
CA GLU A 81 9.90 -5.69 12.32
C GLU A 81 9.38 -6.82 11.43
N CYS A 82 10.05 -7.10 10.32
CA CYS A 82 9.73 -8.26 9.51
C CYS A 82 10.32 -9.51 10.19
N TRP A 83 9.49 -10.52 10.38
CA TRP A 83 9.96 -11.81 10.86
C TRP A 83 10.85 -12.43 9.76
N VAL A 84 12.16 -12.36 9.99
CA VAL A 84 13.22 -12.92 9.13
C VAL A 84 13.14 -14.44 9.09
N THR A 85 12.09 -15.00 8.49
CA THR A 85 12.19 -16.34 7.94
C THR A 85 12.80 -16.16 6.56
N CYS A 86 14.07 -16.57 6.43
CA CYS A 86 14.88 -16.51 5.22
C CYS A 86 14.29 -17.41 4.10
N LYS A 87 13.08 -17.10 3.64
CA LYS A 87 12.42 -17.72 2.49
C LYS A 87 11.97 -16.60 1.57
N ARG A 88 12.76 -16.34 0.54
CA ARG A 88 12.52 -15.36 -0.53
C ARG A 88 11.03 -15.29 -0.90
N GLY A 89 10.49 -14.08 -0.90
CA GLY A 89 9.24 -13.75 -1.60
C GLY A 89 7.93 -14.19 -0.94
N ARG A 90 7.91 -14.56 0.36
CA ARG A 90 6.65 -14.76 1.08
C ARG A 90 6.26 -13.53 1.88
N SER A 91 5.05 -13.07 1.64
CA SER A 91 4.35 -12.12 2.50
C SER A 91 3.75 -12.82 3.71
N PHE A 92 3.85 -12.19 4.88
CA PHE A 92 3.26 -12.67 6.12
C PHE A 92 2.34 -11.60 6.70
N LYS A 93 1.08 -11.92 6.99
CA LYS A 93 0.20 -11.00 7.74
C LYS A 93 0.52 -11.11 9.23
N LYS A 94 0.66 -9.98 9.93
CA LYS A 94 0.75 -9.97 11.40
C LYS A 94 -0.53 -10.60 11.99
N PRO A 95 -0.43 -11.45 13.04
CA PRO A 95 -1.59 -12.05 13.69
C PRO A 95 -2.61 -11.02 14.18
N GLU A 96 -2.12 -9.85 14.59
CA GLU A 96 -2.90 -8.69 15.04
C GLU A 96 -3.83 -8.12 13.96
N PHE A 97 -3.54 -8.37 12.68
CA PHE A 97 -4.30 -7.89 11.52
C PHE A 97 -5.08 -9.03 10.81
N GLY A 98 -5.07 -10.25 11.37
CA GLY A 98 -5.68 -11.45 10.78
C GLY A 98 -7.22 -11.44 10.64
N GLY A 99 -7.88 -10.31 10.90
CA GLY A 99 -9.34 -10.14 10.79
C GLY A 99 -9.79 -8.90 10.01
N LEU A 100 -8.85 -8.10 9.45
CA LEU A 100 -9.20 -7.01 8.54
C LEU A 100 -9.20 -7.55 7.10
N ASP A 101 -10.33 -7.39 6.42
CA ASP A 101 -10.56 -7.84 5.05
C ASP A 101 -9.77 -6.95 4.07
N CYS A 102 -8.46 -7.18 4.03
CA CYS A 102 -7.50 -6.49 3.16
C CYS A 102 -7.25 -7.22 1.83
N ASP A 103 -8.00 -8.29 1.56
CA ASP A 103 -8.14 -8.86 0.22
C ASP A 103 -9.02 -7.92 -0.60
N VAL A 104 -8.43 -6.83 -1.06
CA VAL A 104 -8.98 -6.07 -2.18
C VAL A 104 -8.85 -6.95 -3.42
N LYS A 105 -9.77 -7.92 -3.57
CA LYS A 105 -10.26 -8.29 -4.89
C LYS A 105 -10.99 -7.08 -5.43
N GLN A 106 -10.23 -6.08 -5.88
CA GLN A 106 -10.73 -5.09 -6.81
C GLN A 106 -11.05 -5.88 -8.07
N ASN A 107 -12.31 -6.31 -8.16
CA ASN A 107 -13.02 -6.31 -9.43
C ASN A 107 -12.90 -4.89 -9.98
N LEU A 108 -11.80 -4.63 -10.69
CA LEU A 108 -11.76 -3.65 -11.76
C LEU A 108 -12.77 -4.19 -12.77
N VAL A 109 -13.85 -3.42 -12.95
CA VAL A 109 -14.81 -3.60 -14.05
C VAL A 109 -14.06 -3.58 -15.38
#